data_AF-A0A2A4TFM8-F1
#
_entry.id   AF-A0A2A4TFM8-F1
#
_cell.length_a   1.000
_cell.length_b   1.000
_cell.length_c   1.000
_cell.angle_alpha   90.00
_cell.angle_beta   90.00
_cell.angle_gamma   90.00
#
_symmetry.space_group_name_H-M   'P 1'
#
loop_
_entity.id
_entity.type
_entity.pdbx_description
1 polymer ?
#
loop_
_entity_poly.entity_id
_entity_poly.type
_entity_poly.pdbx_seq_one_letter_code
_entity_poly.pdbx_strand_id
1 'polypeptide(L)'
;MRYLLACIFTFYCFAASAQTLKVFHIDVNQGDATLIVAPNGRTLLIDSGGNGRGRQIVAVMQAEGLNRIDHYVTTHYHEDHYGGIDEVVAAGIPVIQAYDRGHKEDEAGDRFDEYQTSVGEDAIVLVPGTLIKLDADMKITTISSSGAVLGDNHPLTTDDENDLSASLLIEYGNFSMFVGGDIHSPIEQKIAATNVVKNVDVYQGNHHGSHTSSDKAFLDVMLPQVVVISNGDHGGHRHPRQVTLDTLEGLNPTPTIFQTNKLIKVGATGGNVPDMFIADLDPRDFEGTIQIDVDQTKGTFTVSYRNGATSIEFLIDPPVTQAISGAGGVLIASVLPNPVGSDKDLEVVVLVNNTTNIISLEGWVLRDAAGLTWELNASHSLPPGMQLSLVRNGQAMSLNNGGDEISLIDSSGKLRDLFAYSGSSEGTVIETHH
;
A
#
# COMPACT_ATOMS: atom_id res chain seq x y z
N MET A 1 61.07 -33.66 8.66
CA MET A 1 60.48 -32.46 8.04
C MET A 1 59.06 -32.80 7.62
N ARG A 2 58.06 -32.45 8.43
CA ARG A 2 56.63 -32.56 8.11
C ARG A 2 56.06 -31.15 8.17
N TYR A 3 55.67 -30.60 7.04
CA TYR A 3 55.00 -29.30 6.95
C TYR A 3 53.52 -29.52 7.28
N LEU A 4 53.04 -28.83 8.32
CA LEU A 4 51.62 -28.75 8.67
C LEU A 4 51.04 -27.56 7.89
N LEU A 5 50.17 -27.81 6.90
CA LEU A 5 49.36 -26.75 6.31
C LEU A 5 48.23 -26.42 7.29
N ALA A 6 48.22 -25.21 7.83
CA ALA A 6 47.07 -24.66 8.55
C ALA A 6 46.10 -24.04 7.52
N CYS A 7 44.95 -24.68 7.32
CA CYS A 7 43.82 -24.07 6.61
C CYS A 7 43.18 -23.02 7.52
N ILE A 8 43.38 -21.75 7.21
CA ILE A 8 42.65 -20.64 7.82
C ILE A 8 41.28 -20.59 7.13
N PHE A 9 40.23 -21.06 7.82
CA PHE A 9 38.85 -20.78 7.43
C PHE A 9 38.51 -19.37 7.89
N THR A 10 38.56 -18.41 6.97
CA THR A 10 38.01 -17.08 7.20
C THR A 10 36.48 -17.20 7.18
N PHE A 11 35.86 -17.21 8.36
CA PHE A 11 34.41 -17.02 8.46
C PHE A 11 34.09 -15.59 8.05
N TYR A 12 33.60 -15.42 6.82
CA TYR A 12 32.87 -14.21 6.47
C TYR A 12 31.52 -14.27 7.20
N CYS A 13 31.43 -13.60 8.35
CA CYS A 13 30.12 -13.14 8.83
C CYS A 13 29.61 -12.15 7.80
N PHE A 14 28.81 -12.61 6.84
CA PHE A 14 27.85 -11.72 6.22
C PHE A 14 26.96 -11.24 7.36
N ALA A 15 27.02 -9.95 7.68
CA ALA A 15 25.91 -9.32 8.35
C ALA A 15 24.69 -9.68 7.50
N ALA A 16 23.75 -10.44 8.05
CA ALA A 16 22.47 -10.62 7.39
C ALA A 16 21.96 -9.20 7.16
N SER A 17 21.84 -8.79 5.89
CA SER A 17 21.06 -7.60 5.55
C SER A 17 19.74 -7.79 6.28
N ALA A 18 19.34 -6.82 7.12
CA ALA A 18 17.98 -6.82 7.63
C ALA A 18 17.09 -6.84 6.38
N GLN A 19 16.49 -7.99 6.07
CA GLN A 19 15.65 -8.10 4.89
C GLN A 19 14.35 -7.37 5.24
N THR A 20 14.03 -6.36 4.45
CA THR A 20 12.77 -5.64 4.51
C THR A 20 11.65 -6.54 4.00
N LEU A 21 10.42 -6.30 4.44
CA LEU A 21 9.25 -6.82 3.74
C LEU A 21 9.10 -6.03 2.45
N LYS A 22 8.91 -6.70 1.32
CA LYS A 22 8.59 -6.06 0.04
C LYS A 22 7.18 -6.41 -0.40
N VAL A 23 6.45 -5.43 -0.90
CA VAL A 23 5.14 -5.62 -1.55
C VAL A 23 5.21 -5.00 -2.93
N PHE A 24 4.77 -5.73 -3.95
CA PHE A 24 4.73 -5.26 -5.32
C PHE A 24 3.28 -5.29 -5.80
N HIS A 25 2.71 -4.13 -6.07
CA HIS A 25 1.48 -4.00 -6.86
C HIS A 25 1.90 -4.01 -8.33
N ILE A 26 1.83 -5.20 -8.93
CA ILE A 26 2.35 -5.47 -10.26
C ILE A 26 1.42 -4.88 -11.30
N ASP A 27 1.99 -4.17 -12.26
CA ASP A 27 1.23 -3.65 -13.38
C ASP A 27 0.79 -4.77 -14.32
N VAL A 28 -0.43 -5.24 -14.09
CA VAL A 28 -1.15 -6.19 -14.94
C VAL A 28 -2.21 -5.49 -15.79
N ASN A 29 -2.12 -4.16 -15.94
CA ASN A 29 -3.16 -3.28 -16.47
C ASN A 29 -4.44 -3.36 -15.61
N GLN A 30 -5.62 -3.53 -16.23
CA GLN A 30 -6.85 -3.80 -15.48
C GLN A 30 -6.78 -5.19 -14.84
N GLY A 31 -6.93 -5.22 -13.52
CA GLY A 31 -6.81 -6.41 -12.68
C GLY A 31 -5.87 -6.19 -11.51
N ASP A 32 -5.77 -7.20 -10.64
CA ASP A 32 -4.92 -7.16 -9.45
C ASP A 32 -3.85 -8.25 -9.48
N ALA A 33 -2.64 -7.90 -9.07
CA ALA A 33 -1.56 -8.84 -8.77
C ALA A 33 -0.63 -8.22 -7.73
N THR A 34 -0.72 -8.70 -6.50
CA THR A 34 0.05 -8.18 -5.36
C THR A 34 1.02 -9.26 -4.86
N LEU A 35 2.31 -9.10 -5.16
CA LEU A 35 3.37 -10.02 -4.70
C LEU A 35 3.98 -9.50 -3.39
N ILE A 36 3.96 -10.31 -2.35
CA ILE A 36 4.59 -10.05 -1.06
C ILE A 36 5.81 -10.96 -0.92
N VAL A 37 6.95 -10.36 -0.57
CA VAL A 37 8.22 -11.06 -0.30
C VAL A 37 8.61 -10.78 1.14
N ALA A 38 8.51 -11.81 1.99
CA ALA A 38 8.85 -11.71 3.39
C ALA A 38 10.37 -11.59 3.61
N PRO A 39 10.82 -11.10 4.78
CA PRO A 39 12.23 -11.03 5.17
C PRO A 39 13.01 -12.35 5.16
N ASN A 40 12.32 -13.49 5.09
CA ASN A 40 12.95 -14.81 5.00
C ASN A 40 13.00 -15.34 3.55
N GLY A 41 12.58 -14.53 2.57
CA GLY A 41 12.49 -14.88 1.15
C GLY A 41 11.28 -15.72 0.76
N ARG A 42 10.32 -15.95 1.67
CA ARG A 42 9.04 -16.60 1.32
C ARG A 42 8.09 -15.64 0.64
N THR A 43 7.28 -16.18 -0.26
CA THR A 43 6.42 -15.39 -1.14
C THR A 43 4.93 -15.65 -0.92
N LEU A 44 4.13 -14.60 -1.02
CA LEU A 44 2.67 -14.67 -1.18
C LEU A 44 2.32 -13.87 -2.42
N LEU A 45 1.65 -14.50 -3.39
CA LEU A 45 1.02 -13.79 -4.49
C LEU A 45 -0.49 -13.74 -4.23
N ILE A 46 -1.06 -12.54 -4.16
CA ILE A 46 -2.50 -12.30 -4.06
C ILE A 46 -2.96 -11.81 -5.43
N ASP A 47 -3.83 -12.60 -6.07
CA ASP A 47 -4.27 -12.42 -7.45
C ASP A 47 -3.10 -12.40 -8.45
N SER A 48 -3.41 -12.47 -9.75
CA SER A 48 -2.46 -12.70 -10.83
C SER A 48 -2.82 -11.99 -12.13
N GLY A 49 -3.70 -10.99 -12.07
CA GLY A 49 -4.16 -10.25 -13.22
C GLY A 49 -4.99 -11.10 -14.19
N GLY A 50 -5.35 -10.47 -15.31
CA GLY A 50 -6.06 -11.13 -16.41
C GLY A 50 -5.21 -12.11 -17.22
N ASN A 51 -5.87 -12.83 -18.12
CA ASN A 51 -5.21 -13.66 -19.11
C ASN A 51 -4.19 -12.86 -19.93
N GLY A 52 -2.99 -13.41 -20.14
CA GLY A 52 -1.89 -12.69 -20.82
C GLY A 52 -1.05 -11.79 -19.91
N ARG A 53 -1.34 -11.72 -18.61
CA ARG A 53 -0.66 -10.83 -17.64
C ARG A 53 0.32 -11.53 -16.71
N GLY A 54 0.42 -12.86 -16.75
CA GLY A 54 1.38 -13.60 -15.94
C GLY A 54 2.84 -13.27 -16.29
N ARG A 55 3.11 -12.83 -17.53
CA ARG A 55 4.47 -12.39 -17.92
C ARG A 55 5.02 -11.24 -17.07
N GLN A 56 4.17 -10.31 -16.63
CA GLN A 56 4.60 -9.20 -15.77
C GLN A 56 4.97 -9.70 -14.37
N ILE A 57 4.20 -10.65 -13.85
CA ILE A 57 4.49 -11.32 -12.57
C ILE A 57 5.81 -12.08 -12.66
N VAL A 58 6.01 -12.87 -13.73
CA VAL A 58 7.27 -13.58 -13.98
C VAL A 58 8.45 -12.61 -14.05
N ALA A 59 8.31 -11.46 -14.70
CA ALA A 59 9.37 -10.46 -14.80
C ALA A 59 9.76 -9.87 -13.44
N VAL A 60 8.79 -9.56 -12.58
CA VAL A 60 9.05 -9.10 -11.20
C VAL A 60 9.72 -10.21 -10.40
N MET A 61 9.20 -11.43 -10.44
CA MET A 61 9.78 -12.56 -9.71
C MET A 61 11.22 -12.86 -10.12
N GLN A 62 11.53 -12.84 -11.42
CA GLN A 62 12.89 -13.03 -11.93
C GLN A 62 13.85 -11.92 -11.49
N ALA A 63 13.39 -10.66 -11.49
CA ALA A 63 14.19 -9.53 -11.04
C ALA A 63 14.51 -9.60 -9.54
N GLU A 64 13.59 -10.14 -8.74
CA GLU A 64 13.80 -10.39 -7.31
C GLU A 64 14.49 -11.73 -7.02
N GLY A 65 14.90 -12.49 -8.05
CA GLY A 65 15.57 -13.78 -7.90
C GLY A 65 14.69 -14.89 -7.31
N LEU A 66 13.37 -14.75 -7.41
CA LEU A 66 12.37 -15.68 -6.89
C LEU A 66 12.06 -16.76 -7.93
N ASN A 67 11.89 -18.00 -7.47
CA ASN A 67 11.71 -19.17 -8.33
C ASN A 67 10.50 -20.03 -7.97
N ARG A 68 9.67 -19.58 -7.01
CA ARG A 68 8.44 -20.26 -6.59
C ARG A 68 7.51 -19.26 -5.88
N ILE A 69 6.24 -19.62 -5.81
CA ILE A 69 5.22 -18.96 -5.00
C ILE A 69 4.93 -19.87 -3.81
N ASP A 70 5.35 -19.50 -2.59
CA ASP A 70 5.10 -20.32 -1.41
C ASP A 70 3.60 -20.36 -1.06
N HIS A 71 2.91 -19.23 -1.20
CA HIS A 71 1.47 -19.10 -1.03
C HIS A 71 0.84 -18.32 -2.18
N TYR A 72 -0.26 -18.81 -2.75
CA TYR A 72 -1.04 -18.09 -3.76
C TYR A 72 -2.48 -17.95 -3.28
N VAL A 73 -3.03 -16.75 -3.33
CA VAL A 73 -4.41 -16.46 -2.97
C VAL A 73 -5.11 -15.90 -4.20
N THR A 74 -6.24 -16.50 -4.57
CA THR A 74 -7.22 -15.88 -5.47
C THR A 74 -8.33 -15.29 -4.62
N THR A 75 -8.55 -13.98 -4.71
CA THR A 75 -9.57 -13.29 -3.91
C THR A 75 -10.97 -13.73 -4.34
N HIS A 76 -11.23 -13.72 -5.64
CA HIS A 76 -12.48 -14.16 -6.28
C HIS A 76 -12.23 -14.61 -7.73
N TYR A 77 -13.25 -15.14 -8.39
CA TYR A 77 -13.15 -15.81 -9.69
C TYR A 77 -13.56 -14.92 -10.87
N HIS A 78 -13.21 -13.63 -10.84
CA HIS A 78 -13.13 -12.85 -12.08
C HIS A 78 -11.78 -13.03 -12.77
N GLU A 79 -11.81 -13.02 -14.11
CA GLU A 79 -10.65 -13.33 -14.94
C GLU A 79 -9.46 -12.42 -14.63
N ASP A 80 -9.70 -11.15 -14.30
CA ASP A 80 -8.67 -10.16 -13.99
C ASP A 80 -8.00 -10.34 -12.62
N HIS A 81 -8.36 -11.40 -11.88
CA HIS A 81 -7.75 -11.76 -10.61
C HIS A 81 -7.02 -13.10 -10.64
N TYR A 82 -7.49 -14.10 -11.39
CA TYR A 82 -6.80 -15.41 -11.46
C TYR A 82 -6.17 -15.71 -12.82
N GLY A 83 -6.51 -14.94 -13.85
CA GLY A 83 -6.29 -15.31 -15.25
C GLY A 83 -4.82 -15.41 -15.68
N GLY A 84 -3.87 -14.83 -14.94
CA GLY A 84 -2.45 -14.91 -15.26
C GLY A 84 -1.67 -16.04 -14.58
N ILE A 85 -2.27 -16.81 -13.66
CA ILE A 85 -1.51 -17.80 -12.87
C ILE A 85 -0.99 -18.97 -13.71
N ASP A 86 -1.71 -19.34 -14.76
CA ASP A 86 -1.35 -20.43 -15.67
C ASP A 86 -0.05 -20.12 -16.42
N GLU A 87 0.12 -18.88 -16.87
CA GLU A 87 1.35 -18.40 -17.51
C GLU A 87 2.53 -18.39 -16.53
N VAL A 88 2.29 -18.04 -15.27
CA VAL A 88 3.33 -18.06 -14.22
C VAL A 88 3.82 -19.48 -13.97
N VAL A 89 2.89 -20.44 -13.83
CA VAL A 89 3.23 -21.86 -13.65
C VAL A 89 3.90 -22.43 -14.90
N ALA A 90 3.41 -22.10 -16.10
CA ALA A 90 4.00 -22.51 -17.38
C ALA A 90 5.41 -21.96 -17.59
N ALA A 91 5.73 -20.80 -17.00
CA ALA A 91 7.09 -20.24 -16.98
C ALA A 91 8.05 -20.96 -16.02
N GLY A 92 7.58 -22.01 -15.32
CA GLY A 92 8.39 -22.84 -14.42
C GLY A 92 8.45 -22.32 -12.99
N ILE A 93 7.53 -21.44 -12.59
CA ILE A 93 7.39 -20.94 -11.22
C ILE A 93 6.25 -21.71 -10.53
N PRO A 94 6.54 -22.74 -9.73
CA PRO A 94 5.50 -23.52 -9.09
C PRO A 94 4.82 -22.77 -7.94
N VAL A 95 3.53 -23.03 -7.76
CA VAL A 95 2.76 -22.68 -6.56
C VAL A 95 2.84 -23.84 -5.56
N ILE A 96 3.24 -23.56 -4.32
CA ILE A 96 3.38 -24.58 -3.27
C ILE A 96 2.07 -24.82 -2.52
N GLN A 97 1.36 -23.74 -2.17
CA GLN A 97 0.06 -23.81 -1.52
C GLN A 97 -0.87 -22.72 -2.07
N ALA A 98 -2.03 -23.13 -2.60
CA ALA A 98 -3.06 -22.23 -3.07
C ALA A 98 -4.20 -22.08 -2.05
N TYR A 99 -4.88 -20.94 -2.12
CA TYR A 99 -6.04 -20.57 -1.33
C TYR A 99 -7.06 -19.81 -2.20
N ASP A 100 -8.34 -19.97 -1.91
CA ASP A 100 -9.42 -19.23 -2.59
C ASP A 100 -10.66 -19.11 -1.70
N ARG A 101 -11.69 -18.45 -2.23
CA ARG A 101 -12.99 -18.29 -1.55
C ARG A 101 -13.85 -19.57 -1.50
N GLY A 102 -13.35 -20.72 -1.93
CA GLY A 102 -14.15 -21.95 -2.02
C GLY A 102 -15.31 -21.84 -3.01
N HIS A 103 -16.32 -22.70 -2.85
CA HIS A 103 -17.53 -22.77 -3.71
C HIS A 103 -17.18 -22.79 -5.21
N LYS A 104 -16.24 -23.66 -5.60
CA LYS A 104 -15.76 -23.81 -6.98
C LYS A 104 -16.79 -24.47 -7.89
N GLU A 105 -17.72 -25.21 -7.30
CA GLU A 105 -18.79 -25.91 -7.99
C GLU A 105 -19.78 -24.97 -8.72
N ASP A 106 -19.77 -23.68 -8.36
CA ASP A 106 -20.58 -22.64 -8.99
C ASP A 106 -19.90 -22.05 -10.24
N GLU A 107 -18.61 -22.32 -10.43
CA GLU A 107 -17.80 -21.82 -11.56
C GLU A 107 -17.68 -22.84 -12.69
N ALA A 108 -17.55 -22.34 -13.92
CA ALA A 108 -17.30 -23.17 -15.09
C ALA A 108 -16.62 -22.39 -16.21
N GLY A 109 -15.85 -23.11 -17.03
CA GLY A 109 -15.31 -22.63 -18.30
C GLY A 109 -13.80 -22.81 -18.41
N ASP A 110 -13.30 -22.80 -19.64
CA ASP A 110 -11.90 -23.15 -19.96
C ASP A 110 -10.88 -22.38 -19.12
N ARG A 111 -11.13 -21.10 -18.80
CA ARG A 111 -10.23 -20.27 -17.99
C ARG A 111 -10.19 -20.71 -16.53
N PHE A 112 -11.33 -21.04 -15.95
CA PHE A 112 -11.38 -21.55 -14.59
C PHE A 112 -10.74 -22.94 -14.49
N ASP A 113 -10.90 -23.77 -15.53
CA ASP A 113 -10.23 -25.08 -15.63
C ASP A 113 -8.69 -24.92 -15.73
N GLU A 114 -8.20 -23.91 -16.46
CA GLU A 114 -6.77 -23.55 -16.54
C GLU A 114 -6.22 -23.10 -15.17
N TYR A 115 -6.99 -22.29 -14.43
CA TYR A 115 -6.69 -21.93 -13.05
C TYR A 115 -6.57 -23.17 -12.16
N GLN A 116 -7.60 -24.03 -12.14
CA GLN A 116 -7.60 -25.24 -11.32
C GLN A 116 -6.45 -26.19 -11.68
N THR A 117 -6.10 -26.29 -12.97
CA THR A 117 -4.94 -27.07 -13.43
C THR A 117 -3.62 -26.51 -12.88
N SER A 118 -3.52 -25.19 -12.77
CA SER A 118 -2.29 -24.49 -12.37
C SER A 118 -2.05 -24.53 -10.86
N VAL A 119 -3.11 -24.42 -10.06
CA VAL A 119 -3.01 -24.30 -8.59
C VAL A 119 -3.48 -25.54 -7.83
N GLY A 120 -4.11 -26.48 -8.53
CA GLY A 120 -4.67 -27.72 -7.99
C GLY A 120 -6.12 -27.56 -7.50
N GLU A 121 -6.88 -28.65 -7.57
CA GLU A 121 -8.25 -28.70 -7.05
C GLU A 121 -8.30 -28.51 -5.51
N ASP A 122 -7.22 -28.87 -4.82
CA ASP A 122 -7.08 -28.88 -3.35
C ASP A 122 -6.67 -27.52 -2.72
N ALA A 123 -6.91 -26.39 -3.39
CA ALA A 123 -6.69 -25.09 -2.78
C ALA A 123 -7.46 -24.97 -1.44
N ILE A 124 -6.82 -24.39 -0.42
CA ILE A 124 -7.42 -24.27 0.91
C ILE A 124 -8.46 -23.14 0.89
N VAL A 125 -9.70 -23.48 1.24
CA VAL A 125 -10.77 -22.50 1.37
C VAL A 125 -10.45 -21.50 2.49
N LEU A 126 -10.40 -20.22 2.14
CA LEU A 126 -10.27 -19.13 3.08
C LEU A 126 -11.62 -18.88 3.77
N VAL A 127 -11.64 -19.07 5.08
CA VAL A 127 -12.74 -18.60 5.93
C VAL A 127 -12.26 -17.45 6.80
N PRO A 128 -13.13 -16.51 7.21
CA PRO A 128 -12.74 -15.42 8.09
C PRO A 128 -12.01 -15.91 9.35
N GLY A 129 -10.83 -15.34 9.62
CA GLY A 129 -9.93 -15.75 10.70
C GLY A 129 -8.86 -16.78 10.29
N THR A 130 -8.86 -17.26 9.04
CA THR A 130 -7.77 -18.09 8.51
C THR A 130 -6.45 -17.32 8.56
N LEU A 131 -5.38 -17.98 8.99
CA LEU A 131 -4.05 -17.38 9.10
C LEU A 131 -3.10 -18.01 8.09
N ILE A 132 -2.50 -17.17 7.25
CA ILE A 132 -1.37 -17.53 6.38
C ILE A 132 -0.09 -17.02 7.05
N LYS A 133 0.88 -17.91 7.27
CA LYS A 133 2.13 -17.60 7.97
C LYS A 133 3.31 -17.62 7.01
N LEU A 134 3.71 -16.43 6.56
CA LEU A 134 4.88 -16.26 5.69
C LEU A 134 6.18 -16.19 6.48
N ASP A 135 6.19 -15.51 7.62
CA ASP A 135 7.34 -15.32 8.49
C ASP A 135 6.92 -15.34 9.97
N ALA A 136 7.88 -15.41 10.90
CA ALA A 136 7.60 -15.42 12.33
C ALA A 136 6.95 -14.10 12.81
N ASP A 137 7.36 -12.97 12.22
CA ASP A 137 6.89 -11.63 12.61
C ASP A 137 5.76 -11.11 11.69
N MET A 138 5.25 -11.97 10.82
CA MET A 138 4.14 -11.65 9.91
C MET A 138 2.87 -12.41 10.28
N LYS A 139 1.74 -11.72 10.14
CA LYS A 139 0.40 -12.29 10.30
C LYS A 139 -0.49 -11.82 9.15
N ILE A 140 -0.92 -12.77 8.32
CA ILE A 140 -1.87 -12.51 7.25
C ILE A 140 -3.19 -13.17 7.63
N THR A 141 -4.21 -12.37 7.87
CA THR A 141 -5.52 -12.82 8.37
C THR A 141 -6.58 -12.61 7.31
N THR A 142 -7.35 -13.65 6.98
CA THR A 142 -8.57 -13.49 6.18
C THR A 142 -9.63 -12.74 6.96
N ILE A 143 -10.10 -11.62 6.42
CA ILE A 143 -11.07 -10.73 7.06
C ILE A 143 -12.48 -11.02 6.56
N SER A 144 -12.67 -11.14 5.26
CA SER A 144 -13.93 -11.60 4.66
C SER A 144 -13.66 -12.71 3.66
N SER A 145 -14.66 -13.54 3.39
CA SER A 145 -14.70 -14.45 2.24
C SER A 145 -16.11 -15.01 2.10
N SER A 146 -16.59 -15.20 0.86
CA SER A 146 -17.90 -15.79 0.55
C SER A 146 -19.06 -15.09 1.30
N GLY A 147 -19.03 -13.75 1.36
CA GLY A 147 -20.02 -12.94 2.06
C GLY A 147 -19.91 -12.94 3.60
N ALA A 148 -19.09 -13.79 4.21
CA ALA A 148 -18.85 -13.80 5.66
C ALA A 148 -17.73 -12.82 6.05
N VAL A 149 -17.84 -12.21 7.23
CA VAL A 149 -16.85 -11.25 7.76
C VAL A 149 -16.43 -11.65 9.17
N LEU A 150 -15.13 -11.55 9.48
CA LEU A 150 -14.55 -11.89 10.77
C LEU A 150 -15.14 -10.99 11.85
N GLY A 151 -15.75 -11.58 12.86
CA GLY A 151 -16.42 -10.84 13.94
C GLY A 151 -17.86 -10.42 13.62
N ASP A 152 -18.38 -10.70 12.43
CA ASP A 152 -19.79 -10.57 12.08
C ASP A 152 -20.48 -11.93 12.12
N ASN A 153 -21.70 -11.99 12.66
CA ASN A 153 -22.50 -13.21 12.74
C ASN A 153 -23.62 -13.26 11.68
N HIS A 154 -23.61 -12.33 10.72
CA HIS A 154 -24.65 -12.17 9.72
C HIS A 154 -24.07 -12.13 8.31
N PRO A 155 -23.56 -13.25 7.75
CA PRO A 155 -23.01 -13.26 6.39
C PRO A 155 -23.94 -12.62 5.37
N LEU A 156 -23.37 -11.86 4.43
CA LEU A 156 -24.09 -11.32 3.29
C LEU A 156 -24.50 -12.49 2.37
N THR A 157 -25.79 -12.60 2.06
CA THR A 157 -26.26 -13.49 1.00
C THR A 157 -26.25 -12.72 -0.32
N THR A 158 -25.43 -13.16 -1.26
CA THR A 158 -25.21 -12.50 -2.55
C THR A 158 -24.76 -13.52 -3.58
N ASP A 159 -25.08 -13.25 -4.84
CA ASP A 159 -24.57 -13.99 -6.01
C ASP A 159 -23.58 -13.10 -6.80
N ASP A 160 -23.26 -11.89 -6.30
CA ASP A 160 -22.23 -11.02 -6.90
C ASP A 160 -20.85 -11.52 -6.48
N GLU A 161 -20.07 -11.95 -7.47
CA GLU A 161 -18.76 -12.54 -7.27
C GLU A 161 -17.79 -11.61 -6.52
N ASN A 162 -17.91 -10.29 -6.71
CA ASN A 162 -17.06 -9.32 -6.04
C ASN A 162 -17.28 -9.33 -4.52
N ASP A 163 -18.54 -9.43 -4.07
CA ASP A 163 -18.89 -9.51 -2.65
C ASP A 163 -18.47 -10.85 -2.01
N LEU A 164 -18.13 -11.85 -2.81
CA LEU A 164 -17.59 -13.13 -2.35
C LEU A 164 -16.06 -13.10 -2.16
N SER A 165 -15.41 -11.99 -2.52
CA SER A 165 -13.95 -11.80 -2.42
C SER A 165 -13.40 -12.13 -1.03
N ALA A 166 -12.28 -12.85 -1.02
CA ALA A 166 -11.46 -13.08 0.16
C ALA A 166 -10.56 -11.87 0.45
N SER A 167 -10.93 -11.04 1.44
CA SER A 167 -10.09 -9.92 1.87
C SER A 167 -9.06 -10.35 2.92
N LEU A 168 -7.91 -9.67 2.94
CA LEU A 168 -6.77 -9.98 3.79
C LEU A 168 -6.28 -8.74 4.54
N LEU A 169 -5.98 -8.91 5.83
CA LEU A 169 -5.16 -7.99 6.61
C LEU A 169 -3.75 -8.56 6.72
N ILE A 170 -2.77 -7.86 6.17
CA ILE A 170 -1.35 -8.19 6.25
C ILE A 170 -0.72 -7.34 7.35
N GLU A 171 -0.14 -7.98 8.37
CA GLU A 171 0.57 -7.32 9.47
C GLU A 171 2.03 -7.79 9.49
N TYR A 172 2.96 -6.86 9.62
CA TYR A 172 4.39 -7.12 9.85
C TYR A 172 4.90 -6.14 10.89
N GLY A 173 5.24 -6.62 12.09
CA GLY A 173 5.52 -5.73 13.23
C GLY A 173 4.37 -4.73 13.46
N ASN A 174 4.66 -3.43 13.35
CA ASN A 174 3.62 -2.38 13.45
C ASN A 174 2.97 -2.02 12.11
N PHE A 175 3.52 -2.47 10.98
CA PHE A 175 2.99 -2.17 9.66
C PHE A 175 1.75 -3.01 9.38
N SER A 176 0.75 -2.39 8.76
CA SER A 176 -0.50 -3.03 8.39
C SER A 176 -0.98 -2.59 7.01
N MET A 177 -1.45 -3.56 6.24
CA MET A 177 -1.99 -3.35 4.90
C MET A 177 -3.29 -4.13 4.72
N PHE A 178 -4.32 -3.50 4.16
CA PHE A 178 -5.57 -4.15 3.79
C PHE A 178 -5.65 -4.36 2.27
N VAL A 179 -5.95 -5.60 1.87
CA VAL A 179 -6.23 -6.00 0.48
C VAL A 179 -7.64 -6.58 0.43
N GLY A 180 -8.56 -5.93 -0.27
CA GLY A 180 -9.95 -6.38 -0.34
C GLY A 180 -10.33 -7.22 -1.57
N GLY A 181 -9.47 -7.29 -2.58
CA GLY A 181 -9.91 -7.66 -3.92
C GLY A 181 -11.01 -6.68 -4.36
N ASP A 182 -12.16 -7.21 -4.76
CA ASP A 182 -13.22 -6.40 -5.36
C ASP A 182 -14.43 -6.18 -4.46
N ILE A 183 -14.34 -6.46 -3.15
CA ILE A 183 -15.46 -6.29 -2.22
C ILE A 183 -16.19 -4.95 -2.43
N HIS A 184 -17.52 -4.98 -2.48
CA HIS A 184 -18.34 -3.76 -2.57
C HIS A 184 -18.66 -3.22 -1.19
N SER A 185 -19.24 -2.01 -1.17
CA SER A 185 -19.65 -1.30 0.04
C SER A 185 -20.44 -2.13 1.07
N PRO A 186 -21.32 -3.10 0.72
CA PRO A 186 -21.99 -3.94 1.71
C PRO A 186 -21.02 -4.74 2.60
N ILE A 187 -19.96 -5.31 2.03
CA ILE A 187 -18.93 -6.04 2.79
C ILE A 187 -18.03 -5.05 3.54
N GLU A 188 -17.64 -3.95 2.92
CA GLU A 188 -16.86 -2.89 3.55
C GLU A 188 -17.54 -2.35 4.82
N GLN A 189 -18.84 -2.05 4.75
CA GLN A 189 -19.63 -1.59 5.89
C GLN A 189 -19.71 -2.64 7.00
N LYS A 190 -19.78 -3.93 6.64
CA LYS A 190 -19.72 -5.02 7.62
C LYS A 190 -18.37 -5.07 8.32
N ILE A 191 -17.26 -4.99 7.57
CA ILE A 191 -15.90 -4.95 8.12
C ILE A 191 -15.77 -3.78 9.09
N ALA A 192 -16.19 -2.58 8.67
CA ALA A 192 -16.16 -1.36 9.49
C ALA A 192 -16.94 -1.52 10.81
N ALA A 193 -18.12 -2.15 10.76
CA ALA A 193 -18.95 -2.38 11.94
C ALA A 193 -18.29 -3.31 12.98
N THR A 194 -17.43 -4.24 12.56
CA THR A 194 -16.75 -5.17 13.47
C THR A 194 -15.60 -4.51 14.25
N ASN A 195 -14.98 -3.46 13.70
CA ASN A 195 -13.72 -2.88 14.18
C ASN A 195 -12.55 -3.88 14.29
N VAL A 196 -12.63 -5.04 13.63
CA VAL A 196 -11.55 -6.03 13.60
C VAL A 196 -10.35 -5.52 12.81
N VAL A 197 -10.60 -4.71 11.78
CA VAL A 197 -9.59 -3.97 11.03
C VAL A 197 -9.88 -2.48 11.16
N LYS A 198 -8.82 -1.70 11.40
CA LYS A 198 -8.86 -0.24 11.50
C LYS A 198 -7.44 0.29 11.42
N ASN A 199 -7.31 1.56 11.03
CA ASN A 199 -6.04 2.28 11.07
C ASN A 199 -4.89 1.53 10.39
N VAL A 200 -5.07 1.23 9.11
CA VAL A 200 -4.05 0.54 8.30
C VAL A 200 -3.08 1.56 7.70
N ASP A 201 -1.82 1.21 7.52
CA ASP A 201 -0.87 2.10 6.83
C ASP A 201 -1.20 2.20 5.35
N VAL A 202 -1.52 1.05 4.74
CA VAL A 202 -1.78 0.92 3.30
C VAL A 202 -3.13 0.26 3.04
N TYR A 203 -3.92 0.87 2.17
CA TYR A 203 -5.16 0.30 1.63
C TYR A 203 -5.01 0.07 0.13
N GLN A 204 -5.22 -1.16 -0.34
CA GLN A 204 -5.40 -1.40 -1.77
C GLN A 204 -6.82 -0.96 -2.15
N GLY A 205 -6.95 0.00 -3.06
CA GLY A 205 -8.25 0.51 -3.50
C GLY A 205 -9.12 -0.60 -4.10
N ASN A 206 -10.12 -1.06 -3.35
CA ASN A 206 -10.98 -2.19 -3.72
C ASN A 206 -11.63 -1.97 -5.08
N HIS A 207 -11.77 -3.06 -5.85
CA HIS A 207 -12.40 -3.05 -7.17
C HIS A 207 -11.80 -2.00 -8.10
N HIS A 208 -10.47 -1.91 -8.07
CA HIS A 208 -9.65 -1.00 -8.87
C HIS A 208 -10.02 0.49 -8.66
N GLY A 209 -10.66 0.84 -7.54
CA GLY A 209 -11.23 2.16 -7.31
C GLY A 209 -12.59 2.37 -8.00
N SER A 210 -13.44 1.35 -8.07
CA SER A 210 -14.83 1.47 -8.48
C SER A 210 -15.64 2.35 -7.53
N HIS A 211 -16.75 2.89 -8.05
CA HIS A 211 -17.76 3.65 -7.29
C HIS A 211 -18.67 2.76 -6.43
N THR A 212 -18.57 1.44 -6.57
CA THR A 212 -19.30 0.44 -5.78
C THR A 212 -18.56 0.02 -4.51
N SER A 213 -17.36 0.56 -4.30
CA SER A 213 -16.44 0.24 -3.21
C SER A 213 -15.81 1.52 -2.67
N SER A 214 -14.88 1.39 -1.71
CA SER A 214 -14.30 2.50 -0.96
C SER A 214 -15.37 3.36 -0.28
N ASP A 215 -16.33 2.70 0.39
CA ASP A 215 -17.37 3.35 1.19
C ASP A 215 -16.76 4.26 2.25
N LYS A 216 -17.35 5.45 2.44
CA LYS A 216 -16.82 6.44 3.37
C LYS A 216 -16.76 5.94 4.81
N ALA A 217 -17.78 5.22 5.29
CA ALA A 217 -17.81 4.74 6.67
C ALA A 217 -16.74 3.66 6.91
N PHE A 218 -16.41 2.89 5.88
CA PHE A 218 -15.27 1.97 5.90
C PHE A 218 -13.94 2.71 5.93
N LEU A 219 -13.75 3.70 5.04
CA LEU A 219 -12.53 4.49 5.00
C LEU A 219 -12.29 5.32 6.27
N ASP A 220 -13.35 5.81 6.91
CA ASP A 220 -13.29 6.52 8.21
C ASP A 220 -12.82 5.60 9.37
N VAL A 221 -12.91 4.27 9.20
CA VAL A 221 -12.36 3.28 10.15
C VAL A 221 -10.96 2.84 9.73
N MET A 222 -10.73 2.67 8.44
CA MET A 222 -9.43 2.24 7.91
C MET A 222 -8.35 3.30 8.04
N LEU A 223 -8.68 4.59 7.92
CA LEU A 223 -7.77 5.74 8.03
C LEU A 223 -6.39 5.51 7.37
N PRO A 224 -6.34 5.12 6.09
CA PRO A 224 -5.07 4.81 5.44
C PRO A 224 -4.18 6.04 5.32
N GLN A 225 -2.86 5.86 5.47
CA GLN A 225 -1.87 6.87 5.07
C GLN A 225 -1.63 6.84 3.56
N VAL A 226 -1.65 5.63 2.99
CA VAL A 226 -1.40 5.37 1.57
C VAL A 226 -2.53 4.52 0.98
N VAL A 227 -2.96 4.89 -0.22
CA VAL A 227 -3.87 4.08 -1.03
C VAL A 227 -3.16 3.70 -2.33
N VAL A 228 -3.13 2.42 -2.67
CA VAL A 228 -2.64 1.95 -3.97
C VAL A 228 -3.80 1.41 -4.78
N ILE A 229 -4.04 2.02 -5.93
CA ILE A 229 -5.08 1.62 -6.88
C ILE A 229 -4.41 0.91 -8.05
N SER A 230 -4.63 -0.41 -8.12
CA SER A 230 -4.30 -1.20 -9.29
C SER A 230 -5.41 -1.02 -10.33
N ASN A 231 -5.11 -0.33 -11.43
CA ASN A 231 -6.08 -0.05 -12.49
C ASN A 231 -5.43 -0.11 -13.88
N GLY A 232 -6.25 -0.09 -14.93
CA GLY A 232 -5.79 0.05 -16.31
C GLY A 232 -6.89 0.56 -17.25
N ASP A 233 -6.63 0.56 -18.56
CA ASP A 233 -7.58 1.07 -19.58
C ASP A 233 -8.22 -0.08 -20.39
N HIS A 234 -8.16 -1.32 -19.89
CA HIS A 234 -8.69 -2.50 -20.57
C HIS A 234 -10.18 -2.76 -20.26
N GLY A 235 -10.90 -3.36 -21.21
CA GLY A 235 -12.31 -3.73 -21.07
C GLY A 235 -13.33 -2.57 -21.04
N GLY A 236 -12.89 -1.31 -21.14
CA GLY A 236 -13.79 -0.14 -21.11
C GLY A 236 -14.28 0.21 -19.70
N HIS A 237 -13.79 -0.51 -18.70
CA HIS A 237 -13.90 -0.15 -17.30
C HIS A 237 -13.15 1.17 -17.10
N ARG A 238 -13.78 2.14 -16.42
CA ARG A 238 -13.23 3.50 -16.26
C ARG A 238 -12.79 3.69 -14.82
N HIS A 239 -11.92 2.79 -14.37
CA HIS A 239 -11.41 2.75 -13.01
C HIS A 239 -10.02 3.40 -12.94
N PRO A 240 -9.70 4.11 -11.84
CA PRO A 240 -10.62 4.48 -10.76
C PRO A 240 -11.70 5.46 -11.24
N ARG A 241 -12.84 5.47 -10.56
CA ARG A 241 -13.90 6.44 -10.81
C ARG A 241 -13.56 7.75 -10.11
N GLN A 242 -13.91 8.88 -10.73
CA GLN A 242 -13.65 10.20 -10.14
C GLN A 242 -14.31 10.34 -8.76
N VAL A 243 -15.54 9.85 -8.59
CA VAL A 243 -16.24 9.87 -7.29
C VAL A 243 -15.50 9.11 -6.19
N THR A 244 -14.77 8.06 -6.55
CA THR A 244 -13.95 7.29 -5.61
C THR A 244 -12.71 8.09 -5.21
N LEU A 245 -12.03 8.73 -6.17
CA LEU A 245 -10.94 9.65 -5.87
C LEU A 245 -11.41 10.82 -4.99
N ASP A 246 -12.55 11.45 -5.32
CA ASP A 246 -13.14 12.54 -4.54
C ASP A 246 -13.45 12.08 -3.09
N THR A 247 -13.85 10.83 -2.89
CA THR A 247 -14.10 10.25 -1.56
C THR A 247 -12.81 10.09 -0.77
N LEU A 248 -11.75 9.56 -1.41
CA LEU A 248 -10.43 9.39 -0.80
C LEU A 248 -9.77 10.74 -0.48
N GLU A 249 -9.84 11.70 -1.40
CA GLU A 249 -9.35 13.08 -1.21
C GLU A 249 -10.12 13.82 -0.10
N GLY A 250 -11.38 13.44 0.13
CA GLY A 250 -12.23 13.98 1.20
C GLY A 250 -12.00 13.37 2.59
N LEU A 251 -11.12 12.38 2.73
CA LEU A 251 -10.77 11.80 4.03
C LEU A 251 -9.93 12.75 4.88
N ASN A 252 -9.93 12.50 6.19
CA ASN A 252 -9.21 13.29 7.16
C ASN A 252 -8.56 12.39 8.24
N PRO A 253 -7.22 12.19 8.23
CA PRO A 253 -6.26 12.79 7.29
C PRO A 253 -6.47 12.27 5.85
N THR A 254 -6.08 13.08 4.87
CA THR A 254 -6.15 12.71 3.44
C THR A 254 -4.97 11.78 3.11
N PRO A 255 -5.20 10.58 2.53
CA PRO A 255 -4.12 9.68 2.14
C PRO A 255 -3.36 10.18 0.91
N THR A 256 -2.13 9.68 0.73
CA THR A 256 -1.45 9.75 -0.57
C THR A 256 -1.95 8.60 -1.46
N ILE A 257 -2.53 8.93 -2.61
CA ILE A 257 -3.16 7.95 -3.52
C ILE A 257 -2.24 7.70 -4.70
N PHE A 258 -1.81 6.47 -4.89
CA PHE A 258 -1.00 6.01 -6.02
C PHE A 258 -1.83 5.17 -7.00
N GLN A 259 -1.52 5.27 -8.29
CA GLN A 259 -2.12 4.45 -9.35
C GLN A 259 -1.05 3.68 -10.12
N THR A 260 -1.31 2.42 -10.46
CA THR A 260 -0.40 1.66 -11.33
C THR A 260 -0.36 2.26 -12.73
N ASN A 261 -1.52 2.65 -13.28
CA ASN A 261 -1.64 3.12 -14.66
C ASN A 261 -2.45 4.40 -14.81
N LYS A 262 -2.07 5.22 -15.79
CA LYS A 262 -2.86 6.34 -16.27
C LYS A 262 -4.02 5.86 -17.10
N LEU A 263 -5.22 6.32 -16.78
CA LEU A 263 -6.38 6.12 -17.63
C LEU A 263 -6.27 7.02 -18.87
N ILE A 264 -6.03 6.45 -20.06
CA ILE A 264 -5.85 7.22 -21.31
C ILE A 264 -7.18 7.84 -21.80
N LYS A 265 -8.31 7.15 -21.63
CA LYS A 265 -9.64 7.66 -21.98
C LYS A 265 -10.37 8.25 -20.78
N VAL A 266 -9.94 9.44 -20.35
CA VAL A 266 -10.70 10.21 -19.37
C VAL A 266 -12.03 10.65 -19.99
N GLY A 267 -13.14 10.28 -19.34
CA GLY A 267 -14.49 10.74 -19.64
C GLY A 267 -15.21 11.09 -18.33
N ALA A 268 -16.46 11.56 -18.39
CA ALA A 268 -17.16 12.23 -17.27
C ALA A 268 -17.24 11.49 -15.91
N THR A 269 -16.76 10.24 -15.79
CA THR A 269 -16.82 9.43 -14.57
C THR A 269 -15.53 8.71 -14.19
N GLY A 270 -14.49 8.70 -15.04
CA GLY A 270 -13.18 8.10 -14.71
C GLY A 270 -12.20 9.18 -14.25
N GLY A 271 -11.30 8.84 -13.32
CA GLY A 271 -10.38 9.79 -12.70
C GLY A 271 -8.91 9.36 -12.82
N ASN A 272 -8.03 10.34 -12.69
CA ASN A 272 -6.59 10.14 -12.49
C ASN A 272 -6.14 11.06 -11.35
N VAL A 273 -5.28 10.56 -10.48
CA VAL A 273 -4.50 11.37 -9.54
C VAL A 273 -3.45 12.19 -10.33
N PRO A 274 -2.77 13.17 -9.73
CA PRO A 274 -1.67 13.88 -10.39
C PRO A 274 -0.63 12.90 -10.98
N ASP A 275 -0.10 13.19 -12.17
CA ASP A 275 0.79 12.29 -12.93
C ASP A 275 1.98 11.75 -12.11
N MET A 276 2.49 12.52 -11.14
CA MET A 276 3.56 12.10 -10.22
C MET A 276 3.20 10.87 -9.37
N PHE A 277 1.91 10.66 -9.12
CA PHE A 277 1.34 9.58 -8.33
C PHE A 277 0.84 8.42 -9.20
N ILE A 278 1.17 8.43 -10.50
CA ILE A 278 0.87 7.37 -11.44
C ILE A 278 2.18 6.73 -11.88
N ALA A 279 2.32 5.42 -11.68
CA ALA A 279 3.55 4.70 -11.98
C ALA A 279 3.81 4.55 -13.48
N ASP A 280 2.76 4.28 -14.27
CA ASP A 280 2.82 4.20 -15.73
C ASP A 280 1.89 5.23 -16.40
N LEU A 281 2.49 6.21 -17.08
CA LEU A 281 1.78 7.21 -17.88
C LEU A 281 1.42 6.70 -19.29
N ASP A 282 2.06 5.62 -19.74
CA ASP A 282 1.81 4.91 -21.00
C ASP A 282 1.48 3.42 -20.74
N PRO A 283 0.23 3.09 -20.34
CA PRO A 283 -0.20 1.76 -19.87
C PRO A 283 -0.10 0.60 -20.89
N ARG A 284 0.58 0.82 -22.01
CA ARG A 284 0.85 -0.16 -23.07
C ARG A 284 2.22 -0.82 -22.90
N ASP A 285 3.13 -0.25 -22.10
CA ASP A 285 4.47 -0.80 -21.88
C ASP A 285 4.60 -1.66 -20.61
N PHE A 286 3.66 -1.51 -19.67
CA PHE A 286 3.54 -2.31 -18.44
C PHE A 286 4.65 -2.03 -17.41
N GLU A 287 5.11 -0.79 -17.34
CA GLU A 287 6.18 -0.36 -16.43
C GLU A 287 5.64 0.22 -15.10
N GLY A 288 4.34 0.08 -14.82
CA GLY A 288 3.62 0.71 -13.71
C GLY A 288 3.68 0.01 -12.36
N THR A 289 4.66 -0.88 -12.16
CA THR A 289 4.74 -1.63 -10.90
C THR A 289 5.13 -0.70 -9.74
N ILE A 290 4.25 -0.62 -8.75
CA ILE A 290 4.50 0.10 -7.49
C ILE A 290 5.07 -0.89 -6.48
N GLN A 291 6.15 -0.49 -5.82
CA GLN A 291 6.83 -1.27 -4.77
C GLN A 291 6.71 -0.56 -3.42
N ILE A 292 6.47 -1.34 -2.37
CA ILE A 292 6.50 -0.90 -0.98
C ILE A 292 7.59 -1.69 -0.26
N ASP A 293 8.57 -1.01 0.32
CA ASP A 293 9.59 -1.60 1.19
C ASP A 293 9.34 -1.19 2.64
N VAL A 294 9.15 -2.16 3.54
CA VAL A 294 8.90 -1.91 4.96
C VAL A 294 10.13 -2.21 5.79
N ASP A 295 10.65 -1.20 6.49
CA ASP A 295 11.80 -1.27 7.38
C ASP A 295 11.36 -1.06 8.84
N GLN A 296 11.13 -2.17 9.54
CA GLN A 296 10.77 -2.16 10.97
C GLN A 296 11.86 -1.55 11.86
N THR A 297 13.12 -1.51 11.41
CA THR A 297 14.22 -0.96 12.22
C THR A 297 14.22 0.55 12.24
N LYS A 298 13.69 1.17 11.17
CA LYS A 298 13.44 2.61 11.08
C LYS A 298 12.02 2.98 11.50
N GLY A 299 11.10 2.02 11.49
CA GLY A 299 9.68 2.30 11.68
C GLY A 299 9.07 3.00 10.47
N THR A 300 9.58 2.71 9.26
CA THR A 300 9.16 3.35 8.01
C THR A 300 8.74 2.34 6.96
N PHE A 301 7.97 2.81 5.98
CA PHE A 301 7.78 2.14 4.71
C PHE A 301 7.96 3.12 3.57
N THR A 302 8.55 2.67 2.46
CA THR A 302 8.78 3.50 1.27
C THR A 302 7.93 3.01 0.12
N VAL A 303 7.16 3.90 -0.51
CA VAL A 303 6.44 3.64 -1.77
C VAL A 303 7.27 4.17 -2.94
N SER A 304 7.58 3.32 -3.90
CA SER A 304 8.41 3.67 -5.07
C SER A 304 7.88 3.04 -6.35
N TYR A 305 8.30 3.59 -7.49
CA TYR A 305 8.04 2.97 -8.80
C TYR A 305 9.27 2.19 -9.24
N ARG A 306 9.08 0.99 -9.80
CA ARG A 306 10.21 0.16 -10.25
C ARG A 306 11.02 0.80 -11.39
N ASN A 307 10.42 1.72 -12.14
CA ASN A 307 11.12 2.53 -13.14
C ASN A 307 12.02 3.64 -12.53
N GLY A 308 11.98 3.83 -11.20
CA GLY A 308 12.79 4.78 -10.45
C GLY A 308 12.27 6.22 -10.46
N ALA A 309 11.10 6.50 -11.04
CA ALA A 309 10.60 7.86 -11.21
C ALA A 309 10.08 8.53 -9.92
N THR A 310 9.68 7.74 -8.92
CA THR A 310 9.19 8.23 -7.61
C THR A 310 9.65 7.32 -6.48
N SER A 311 9.96 7.92 -5.33
CA SER A 311 10.22 7.24 -4.05
C SER A 311 9.82 8.15 -2.90
N ILE A 312 8.86 7.73 -2.08
CA ILE A 312 8.32 8.51 -0.95
C ILE A 312 8.32 7.63 0.30
N GLU A 313 9.00 8.07 1.36
CA GLU A 313 9.04 7.38 2.65
C GLU A 313 7.94 7.91 3.57
N PHE A 314 7.27 6.99 4.25
CA PHE A 314 6.22 7.21 5.23
C PHE A 314 6.65 6.55 6.55
N LEU A 315 6.24 7.09 7.68
CA LEU A 315 6.41 6.38 8.94
C LEU A 315 5.24 5.40 9.13
N ILE A 316 5.54 4.26 9.74
CA ILE A 316 4.53 3.31 10.16
C ILE A 316 3.78 3.91 11.34
N ASP A 317 2.45 3.92 11.29
CA ASP A 317 1.65 4.42 12.40
C ASP A 317 1.91 3.58 13.65
N PRO A 318 2.08 4.22 14.82
CA PRO A 318 2.17 3.48 16.08
C PRO A 318 0.86 2.72 16.29
N PRO A 319 0.91 1.52 16.92
CA PRO A 319 -0.31 0.84 17.31
C PRO A 319 -1.17 1.79 18.14
N VAL A 320 -2.47 1.88 17.81
CA VAL A 320 -3.48 2.77 18.45
C VAL A 320 -3.53 2.66 20.00
N THR A 321 -2.80 1.72 20.58
CA THR A 321 -2.68 1.49 22.04
C THR A 321 -1.55 2.24 22.74
N GLN A 322 -0.62 2.90 22.02
CA GLN A 322 0.46 3.67 22.65
C GLN A 322 0.41 5.13 22.23
N ALA A 323 -0.40 5.91 22.96
CA ALA A 323 -0.16 7.35 23.04
C ALA A 323 1.21 7.56 23.71
N ILE A 324 2.22 7.93 22.93
CA ILE A 324 3.56 8.17 23.44
C ILE A 324 3.50 9.37 24.39
N SER A 325 3.78 9.11 25.67
CA SER A 325 3.94 10.14 26.68
C SER A 325 5.32 10.78 26.54
N GLY A 326 5.45 11.78 25.66
CA GLY A 326 6.68 12.57 25.49
C GLY A 326 6.36 13.91 24.83
N ALA A 327 6.70 15.02 25.52
CA ALA A 327 6.52 16.42 25.13
C ALA A 327 5.32 16.70 24.18
N GLY A 328 4.10 16.69 24.74
CA GLY A 328 2.86 16.70 23.95
C GLY A 328 2.74 17.84 22.94
N GLY A 329 2.33 17.50 21.72
CA GLY A 329 2.02 18.43 20.65
C GLY A 329 1.92 17.73 19.29
N VAL A 330 1.81 18.54 18.24
CA VAL A 330 2.05 18.09 16.86
C VAL A 330 3.48 18.50 16.51
N LEU A 331 4.25 17.58 15.94
CA LEU A 331 5.66 17.75 15.57
C LEU A 331 5.85 17.53 14.06
N ILE A 332 6.94 18.05 13.52
CA ILE A 332 7.43 17.74 12.18
C ILE A 332 8.20 16.43 12.30
N ALA A 333 7.71 15.37 11.64
CA ALA A 333 8.28 14.04 11.72
C ALA A 333 9.36 13.78 10.65
N SER A 334 9.14 14.29 9.44
CA SER A 334 10.13 14.20 8.36
C SER A 334 9.84 15.22 7.26
N VAL A 335 10.81 15.40 6.36
CA VAL A 335 10.65 16.20 5.13
C VAL A 335 11.28 15.53 3.91
N LEU A 336 10.72 15.76 2.72
CA LEU A 336 11.31 15.46 1.42
C LEU A 336 11.57 16.77 0.67
N PRO A 337 12.77 17.37 0.78
CA PRO A 337 13.06 18.65 0.13
C PRO A 337 13.34 18.53 -1.37
N ASN A 338 13.99 17.45 -1.77
CA ASN A 338 14.49 17.27 -3.13
C ASN A 338 13.86 15.99 -3.70
N PRO A 339 12.59 16.00 -4.12
CA PRO A 339 11.93 14.82 -4.65
C PRO A 339 12.50 14.43 -6.02
N VAL A 340 12.34 13.17 -6.43
CA VAL A 340 12.66 12.78 -7.81
C VAL A 340 11.72 13.51 -8.77
N GLY A 341 12.27 14.26 -9.73
CA GLY A 341 11.46 15.01 -10.71
C GLY A 341 11.35 16.52 -10.43
N SER A 342 10.14 17.04 -10.21
CA SER A 342 9.89 18.49 -10.11
C SER A 342 9.85 18.98 -8.66
N ASP A 343 10.84 19.75 -8.25
CA ASP A 343 10.89 20.39 -6.91
C ASP A 343 9.76 21.39 -6.63
N LYS A 344 8.92 21.73 -7.62
CA LYS A 344 7.83 22.69 -7.44
C LYS A 344 6.58 22.11 -6.81
N ASP A 345 6.41 20.79 -6.91
CA ASP A 345 5.12 20.16 -6.61
C ASP A 345 5.23 19.00 -5.61
N LEU A 346 6.39 18.31 -5.53
CA LEU A 346 6.50 17.04 -4.78
C LEU A 346 7.28 17.13 -3.47
N GLU A 347 7.57 18.35 -3.00
CA GLU A 347 8.15 18.53 -1.67
C GLU A 347 7.14 18.07 -0.61
N VAL A 348 7.59 17.33 0.41
CA VAL A 348 6.73 16.76 1.44
C VAL A 348 7.16 17.22 2.83
N VAL A 349 6.19 17.54 3.69
CA VAL A 349 6.38 17.69 5.13
C VAL A 349 5.44 16.74 5.85
N VAL A 350 5.96 15.87 6.70
CA VAL A 350 5.15 14.93 7.49
C VAL A 350 4.99 15.48 8.90
N LEU A 351 3.75 15.53 9.40
CA LEU A 351 3.41 15.91 10.76
C LEU A 351 2.95 14.70 11.57
N VAL A 352 3.27 14.65 12.86
CA VAL A 352 2.82 13.59 13.79
C VAL A 352 2.15 14.18 15.03
N ASN A 353 1.03 13.60 15.48
CA ASN A 353 0.37 14.00 16.72
C ASN A 353 0.79 13.13 17.90
N ASN A 354 1.68 13.64 18.74
CA ASN A 354 2.15 12.98 19.97
C ASN A 354 1.27 13.29 21.20
N THR A 355 -0.02 13.58 21.00
CA THR A 355 -0.99 13.78 22.08
C THR A 355 -2.03 12.67 22.13
N THR A 356 -2.86 12.67 23.18
CA THR A 356 -3.96 11.71 23.37
C THR A 356 -5.29 12.17 22.75
N ASN A 357 -5.35 13.36 22.13
CA ASN A 357 -6.57 13.91 21.55
C ASN A 357 -6.38 14.16 20.05
N ILE A 358 -7.46 14.08 19.27
CA ILE A 358 -7.46 14.57 17.89
C ILE A 358 -7.14 16.08 17.91
N ILE A 359 -6.22 16.52 17.05
CA ILE A 359 -5.87 17.93 16.89
C ILE A 359 -6.34 18.42 15.53
N SER A 360 -7.21 19.42 15.51
CA SER A 360 -7.46 20.19 14.28
C SER A 360 -6.27 21.11 14.02
N LEU A 361 -5.75 21.04 12.80
CA LEU A 361 -4.68 21.91 12.31
C LEU A 361 -5.24 23.15 11.59
N GLU A 362 -6.54 23.41 11.70
CA GLU A 362 -7.15 24.61 11.13
C GLU A 362 -6.47 25.89 11.63
N GLY A 363 -5.96 26.70 10.71
CA GLY A 363 -5.27 27.95 10.99
C GLY A 363 -3.82 27.78 11.45
N TRP A 364 -3.30 26.56 11.49
CA TRP A 364 -1.86 26.33 11.68
C TRP A 364 -1.12 26.65 10.38
N VAL A 365 0.17 26.96 10.49
CA VAL A 365 1.01 27.24 9.34
C VAL A 365 2.37 26.55 9.46
N LEU A 366 2.84 25.99 8.35
CA LEU A 366 4.27 25.75 8.14
C LEU A 366 4.90 27.04 7.59
N ARG A 367 6.14 27.32 7.98
CA ARG A 367 6.88 28.49 7.51
C ARG A 367 8.34 28.14 7.27
N ASP A 368 8.86 28.54 6.12
CA ASP A 368 10.28 28.37 5.77
C ASP A 368 11.17 29.50 6.31
N ALA A 369 12.49 29.37 6.13
CA ALA A 369 13.46 30.39 6.53
C ALA A 369 13.32 31.71 5.77
N ALA A 370 12.69 31.69 4.58
CA ALA A 370 12.38 32.88 3.78
C ALA A 370 11.11 33.60 4.25
N GLY A 371 10.36 32.99 5.18
CA GLY A 371 9.12 33.51 5.74
C GLY A 371 7.88 33.25 4.87
N LEU A 372 7.99 32.44 3.82
CA LEU A 372 6.83 31.97 3.07
C LEU A 372 6.09 30.92 3.90
N THR A 373 4.78 30.86 3.73
CA THR A 373 3.91 30.02 4.56
C THR A 373 3.08 29.05 3.73
N TRP A 374 2.78 27.93 4.36
CA TRP A 374 1.79 26.96 3.91
C TRP A 374 0.72 26.84 4.99
N GLU A 375 -0.49 27.30 4.67
CA GLU A 375 -1.61 27.30 5.60
C GLU A 375 -2.29 25.93 5.66
N LEU A 376 -2.49 25.45 6.88
CA LEU A 376 -3.25 24.24 7.17
C LEU A 376 -4.69 24.63 7.47
N ASN A 377 -5.62 23.91 6.86
CA ASN A 377 -7.05 24.17 6.97
C ASN A 377 -7.78 23.04 7.73
N ALA A 378 -9.10 23.18 7.91
CA ALA A 378 -9.95 22.24 8.66
C ALA A 378 -9.99 20.80 8.11
N SER A 379 -9.59 20.54 6.85
CA SER A 379 -9.43 19.19 6.32
C SER A 379 -8.21 18.47 6.91
N HIS A 380 -7.35 19.17 7.65
CA HIS A 380 -6.21 18.59 8.34
C HIS A 380 -6.54 18.44 9.82
N SER A 381 -7.03 17.28 10.21
CA SER A 381 -7.11 16.83 11.60
C SER A 381 -6.20 15.64 11.79
N LEU A 382 -5.51 15.60 12.92
CA LEU A 382 -4.50 14.60 13.18
C LEU A 382 -4.91 13.80 14.41
N PRO A 383 -5.39 12.55 14.26
CA PRO A 383 -5.71 11.71 15.41
C PRO A 383 -4.47 11.37 16.27
N PRO A 384 -4.66 10.94 17.53
CA PRO A 384 -3.56 10.53 18.41
C PRO A 384 -2.65 9.49 17.77
N GLY A 385 -1.34 9.75 17.76
CA GLY A 385 -0.32 8.85 17.18
C GLY A 385 -0.20 8.90 15.66
N MET A 386 -1.19 9.46 14.96
CA MET A 386 -1.23 9.44 13.50
C MET A 386 -0.34 10.49 12.87
N GLN A 387 -0.01 10.21 11.60
CA GLN A 387 0.75 11.11 10.75
C GLN A 387 -0.05 11.70 9.61
N LEU A 388 0.42 12.84 9.10
CA LEU A 388 -0.15 13.55 7.98
C LEU A 388 0.97 14.02 7.06
N SER A 389 1.03 13.42 5.88
CA SER A 389 1.91 13.83 4.79
C SER A 389 1.29 15.01 4.04
N LEU A 390 1.93 16.17 4.14
CA LEU A 390 1.56 17.36 3.40
C LEU A 390 2.44 17.43 2.15
N VAL A 391 1.84 17.42 0.97
CA VAL A 391 2.54 17.54 -0.33
C VAL A 391 2.35 18.94 -0.91
N ARG A 392 3.44 19.60 -1.31
CA ARG A 392 3.47 21.03 -1.63
C ARG A 392 2.44 21.44 -2.66
N ASN A 393 2.22 20.69 -3.73
CA ASN A 393 1.13 20.88 -4.71
C ASN A 393 0.69 22.35 -4.94
N GLY A 394 1.62 23.20 -5.41
CA GLY A 394 1.34 24.62 -5.72
C GLY A 394 1.36 25.61 -4.56
N GLN A 395 1.74 25.19 -3.34
CA GLN A 395 1.93 26.08 -2.20
C GLN A 395 3.15 26.99 -2.38
N ALA A 396 3.06 28.19 -1.79
CA ALA A 396 4.06 29.24 -1.94
C ALA A 396 5.39 28.88 -1.25
N MET A 397 5.31 28.34 -0.03
CA MET A 397 6.46 27.82 0.70
C MET A 397 7.11 26.66 -0.07
N SER A 398 8.45 26.63 -0.08
CA SER A 398 9.26 25.56 -0.69
C SER A 398 10.31 25.04 0.28
N LEU A 399 10.78 23.82 0.08
CA LEU A 399 11.85 23.21 0.87
C LEU A 399 13.18 23.27 0.10
N ASN A 400 14.08 24.16 0.49
CA ASN A 400 15.34 24.32 -0.27
C ASN A 400 16.26 23.08 -0.22
N ASN A 401 16.62 22.53 -1.38
CA ASN A 401 17.55 21.40 -1.52
C ASN A 401 18.93 21.63 -0.88
N GLY A 402 19.38 22.89 -0.78
CA GLY A 402 20.64 23.27 -0.16
C GLY A 402 20.58 23.38 1.37
N GLY A 403 19.42 23.13 1.96
CA GLY A 403 19.15 23.28 3.39
C GLY A 403 18.13 24.38 3.67
N ASP A 404 17.31 24.17 4.69
CA ASP A 404 16.24 25.08 5.10
C ASP A 404 15.91 24.91 6.60
N GLU A 405 15.05 25.78 7.12
CA GLU A 405 14.46 25.71 8.44
C GLU A 405 12.93 25.83 8.32
N ILE A 406 12.20 24.88 8.89
CA ILE A 406 10.73 24.80 8.88
C ILE A 406 10.21 25.00 10.30
N SER A 407 9.37 26.01 10.47
CA SER A 407 8.61 26.25 11.70
C SER A 407 7.17 25.74 11.55
N LEU A 408 6.71 24.92 12.48
CA LEU A 408 5.29 24.59 12.65
C LEU A 408 4.68 25.52 13.69
N ILE A 409 3.67 26.31 13.31
CA ILE A 409 3.08 27.35 14.14
C ILE A 409 1.58 27.10 14.24
N ASP A 410 1.02 27.10 15.45
CA ASP A 410 -0.41 26.87 15.64
C ASP A 410 -1.29 28.09 15.32
N SER A 411 -2.61 27.89 15.35
CA SER A 411 -3.60 28.94 15.09
C SER A 411 -3.59 30.12 16.07
N SER A 412 -2.90 30.01 17.21
CA SER A 412 -2.66 31.13 18.13
C SER A 412 -1.39 31.91 17.81
N GLY A 413 -0.61 31.46 16.82
CA GLY A 413 0.70 32.00 16.47
C GLY A 413 1.85 31.43 17.31
N LYS A 414 1.62 30.36 18.07
CA LYS A 414 2.64 29.74 18.92
C LYS A 414 3.45 28.72 18.11
N LEU A 415 4.78 28.85 18.15
CA LEU A 415 5.69 27.84 17.63
C LEU A 415 5.49 26.51 18.36
N ARG A 416 5.19 25.45 17.60
CA ARG A 416 4.99 24.09 18.08
C ARG A 416 6.19 23.23 17.85
N ASP A 417 6.82 23.39 16.69
CA ASP A 417 8.04 22.69 16.36
C ASP A 417 8.91 23.48 15.39
N LEU A 418 10.20 23.17 15.37
CA LEU A 418 11.21 23.78 14.51
C LEU A 418 12.19 22.72 14.05
N PHE A 419 12.27 22.52 12.75
CA PHE A 419 13.18 21.56 12.14
C PHE A 419 14.10 22.24 11.13
N ALA A 420 15.38 21.90 11.12
CA ALA A 420 16.34 22.44 10.16
C ALA A 420 17.22 21.33 9.57
N TYR A 421 17.58 21.47 8.30
CA TYR A 421 18.45 20.54 7.59
C TYR A 421 19.45 21.30 6.71
N SER A 422 20.61 20.68 6.43
CA SER A 422 21.74 21.33 5.74
C SER A 422 21.90 20.93 4.26
N GLY A 423 20.91 20.23 3.71
CA GLY A 423 20.86 19.81 2.31
C GLY A 423 20.20 18.45 2.12
N SER A 424 19.67 18.20 0.92
CA SER A 424 19.07 16.91 0.55
C SER A 424 19.54 16.44 -0.82
N SER A 425 19.81 15.14 -0.93
CA SER A 425 20.00 14.49 -2.23
C SER A 425 18.64 14.17 -2.85
N GLU A 426 18.58 14.06 -4.17
CA GLU A 426 17.33 13.74 -4.87
C GLU A 426 16.71 12.44 -4.34
N GLY A 427 15.40 12.44 -4.12
CA GLY A 427 14.62 11.34 -3.53
C GLY A 427 14.88 11.08 -2.04
N THR A 428 15.62 11.94 -1.33
CA THR A 428 16.00 11.67 0.07
C THR A 428 15.04 12.31 1.07
N VAL A 429 14.38 11.48 1.87
CA VAL A 429 13.64 11.90 3.07
C VAL A 429 14.62 12.13 4.23
N ILE A 430 14.38 13.20 4.97
CA ILE A 430 15.15 13.59 6.14
C ILE A 430 14.23 13.45 7.36
N GLU A 431 14.50 12.45 8.19
CA GLU A 431 13.79 12.25 9.46
C GLU A 431 14.23 13.25 10.52
N THR A 432 13.28 13.63 11.38
CA THR A 432 13.56 14.44 12.55
C THR A 432 13.84 13.53 13.76
N HIS A 433 14.84 13.88 14.58
CA HIS A 433 15.15 13.13 15.80
C HIS A 433 14.37 13.74 16.98
N HIS A 434 13.12 13.32 17.18
CA HIS A 434 12.32 13.68 18.35
C HIS A 434 12.16 12.55 19.36
#